data_AF-A0A433CWN0-F1
#
_entry.id   AF-A0A433CWN0-F1
#
_cell.length_a   1.000
_cell.length_b   1.000
_cell.length_c   1.000
_cell.angle_alpha   90.00
_cell.angle_beta   90.00
_cell.angle_gamma   90.00
#
_symmetry.space_group_name_H-M   'P 1'
#
loop_
_entity.id
_entity.type
_entity.pdbx_description
1 polymer ?
#
loop_
_entity_poly.entity_id
_entity_poly.type
_entity_poly.pdbx_seq_one_letter_code
_entity_poly.pdbx_strand_id
1 'polypeptide(L)'
;MPRFRPPELYEGNSSNYDLFSSDIWALSIVLLMMTTKSKLWKKALQSDLTFSAYTQDKNSIFANTSAITSEAKEVIWASLKLDHT
;
A
#
# COMPACT_ATOMS: atom_id res chain seq x y z
N MET A 1 -12.20 5.96 -6.14
CA MET A 1 -10.81 6.50 -6.16
C MET A 1 -9.83 5.35 -6.38
N PRO A 2 -9.02 5.35 -7.46
CA PRO A 2 -8.17 4.19 -7.83
C PRO A 2 -6.98 3.94 -6.89
N ARG A 3 -6.54 4.93 -6.11
CA ARG A 3 -5.39 4.82 -5.20
C ARG A 3 -5.56 3.78 -4.08
N PHE A 4 -6.78 3.60 -3.57
CA PHE A 4 -7.09 2.66 -2.49
C PHE A 4 -7.35 1.25 -3.00
N ARG A 5 -7.41 1.07 -4.32
CA ARG A 5 -7.62 -0.24 -4.92
C ARG A 5 -6.33 -1.06 -4.77
N PRO A 6 -6.41 -2.30 -4.27
CA PRO A 6 -5.26 -3.18 -4.15
C PRO A 6 -4.78 -3.69 -5.54
N PRO A 7 -3.51 -4.12 -5.65
CA PRO A 7 -2.87 -4.44 -6.94
C PRO A 7 -3.56 -5.58 -7.71
N GLU A 8 -4.05 -6.61 -7.03
CA GLU A 8 -4.67 -7.81 -7.63
C GLU A 8 -5.93 -7.48 -8.44
N LEU A 9 -6.63 -6.40 -8.08
CA LEU A 9 -7.79 -5.92 -8.84
C LEU A 9 -7.43 -5.24 -10.16
N TYR A 10 -6.15 -4.95 -10.41
CA TYR A 10 -5.67 -4.43 -11.69
C TYR A 10 -5.17 -5.52 -12.63
N GLU A 11 -4.71 -6.65 -12.09
CA GLU A 11 -4.17 -7.76 -12.87
C GLU A 11 -5.25 -8.70 -13.44
N GLY A 12 -6.52 -8.43 -13.13
CA GLY A 12 -7.65 -9.21 -13.64
C GLY A 12 -7.81 -10.59 -13.00
N ASN A 13 -7.02 -10.91 -11.97
CA ASN A 13 -7.11 -12.16 -11.25
C ASN A 13 -8.12 -12.06 -10.09
N SER A 14 -9.41 -11.91 -10.45
CA SER A 14 -10.50 -11.83 -9.48
C SER A 14 -10.74 -13.15 -8.71
N SER A 15 -10.12 -14.24 -9.15
CA SER A 15 -10.25 -15.59 -8.58
C SER A 15 -9.74 -15.68 -7.14
N ASN A 16 -8.77 -14.83 -6.77
CA ASN A 16 -8.18 -14.76 -5.43
C ASN A 16 -8.56 -13.46 -4.69
N TYR A 17 -9.59 -12.76 -5.15
CA TYR A 17 -10.00 -11.51 -4.52
C TYR A 17 -10.70 -11.79 -3.18
N ASP A 18 -10.08 -11.35 -2.09
CA ASP A 18 -10.66 -11.33 -0.76
C ASP A 18 -11.11 -9.91 -0.39
N LEU A 19 -12.42 -9.77 -0.12
CA LEU A 19 -13.03 -8.50 0.28
C LEU A 19 -12.38 -7.93 1.55
N PHE A 20 -12.08 -8.80 2.51
CA PHE A 20 -11.53 -8.38 3.80
C PHE A 20 -10.10 -7.85 3.64
N SER A 21 -9.26 -8.57 2.90
CA SER A 21 -7.91 -8.15 2.55
C SER A 21 -7.89 -6.84 1.76
N SER A 22 -8.83 -6.65 0.82
CA SER A 22 -8.97 -5.40 0.08
C SER A 22 -9.31 -4.20 0.98
N ASP A 23 -10.16 -4.39 1.99
CA ASP A 23 -10.48 -3.34 2.96
C ASP A 23 -9.28 -3.03 3.88
N ILE A 24 -8.53 -4.05 4.31
CA ILE A 24 -7.28 -3.87 5.07
C ILE A 24 -6.25 -3.09 4.25
N TRP A 25 -6.11 -3.41 2.96
CA TRP A 25 -5.25 -2.65 2.07
C TRP A 25 -5.66 -1.18 2.03
N ALA A 26 -6.95 -0.91 1.77
CA ALA A 26 -7.48 0.45 1.70
C ALA A 26 -7.24 1.22 3.01
N LEU A 27 -7.46 0.58 4.16
CA LEU A 27 -7.18 1.16 5.49
C LEU A 27 -5.70 1.52 5.64
N SER A 28 -4.79 0.66 5.19
CA SER A 28 -3.34 0.88 5.25
C SER A 28 -2.91 2.10 4.44
N ILE A 29 -3.49 2.29 3.26
CA ILE A 29 -3.27 3.47 2.43
C ILE A 29 -3.74 4.74 3.15
N VAL A 30 -4.91 4.70 3.81
CA VAL A 30 -5.43 5.83 4.59
C VAL A 30 -4.49 6.15 5.76
N LEU A 31 -4.06 5.15 6.53
CA LEU A 31 -3.11 5.32 7.63
C LEU A 31 -1.79 5.93 7.17
N LEU A 32 -1.24 5.46 6.06
CA LEU A 32 -0.03 6.02 5.47
C LEU A 32 -0.21 7.47 5.01
N MET A 33 -1.33 7.79 4.37
CA MET A 33 -1.61 9.16 3.95
C MET A 33 -1.74 10.10 5.16
N MET A 34 -2.34 9.64 6.26
CA MET A 34 -2.45 10.44 7.49
C MET A 34 -1.10 10.64 8.17
N THR A 35 -0.27 9.59 8.24
CA THR A 35 1.01 9.64 8.95
C THR A 35 2.11 10.34 8.15
N THR A 36 2.14 10.14 6.83
CA THR A 36 3.16 10.74 5.95
C THR A 36 2.75 12.09 5.36
N LYS A 37 1.46 12.44 5.44
CA LYS A 37 0.85 13.59 4.74
C LYS A 37 1.09 13.59 3.23
N SER A 38 1.49 12.45 2.67
CA SER A 38 1.88 12.30 1.28
C SER A 38 0.86 11.48 0.50
N LYS A 39 0.75 11.79 -0.80
CA LYS A 39 -0.04 11.02 -1.75
C LYS A 39 0.84 9.93 -2.37
N LEU A 40 0.85 8.73 -1.79
CA LEU A 40 1.61 7.54 -2.23
C LEU A 40 1.67 7.29 -3.77
N TRP A 41 0.67 6.63 -4.37
CA TRP A 41 0.59 6.34 -5.80
C TRP A 41 -0.80 6.62 -6.39
N LYS A 42 -0.91 6.87 -7.70
CA LYS A 42 -2.22 7.04 -8.36
C LYS A 42 -2.94 5.70 -8.53
N LYS A 43 -2.19 4.64 -8.84
CA LYS A 43 -2.66 3.25 -8.97
C LYS A 43 -1.59 2.31 -8.40
N ALA A 44 -2.01 1.24 -7.74
CA ALA A 44 -1.13 0.18 -7.29
C ALA A 44 -0.73 -0.71 -8.49
N LEU A 45 0.09 -0.15 -9.39
CA LEU A 45 0.52 -0.75 -10.64
C LEU A 45 2.01 -0.48 -10.84
N GLN A 46 2.73 -1.42 -11.44
CA GLN A 46 4.17 -1.27 -11.71
C GLN A 46 4.51 -0.09 -12.65
N SER A 47 3.54 0.38 -13.44
CA SER A 47 3.69 1.60 -14.26
C SER A 47 3.65 2.91 -13.47
N ASP A 48 3.23 2.87 -12.20
CA ASP A 48 3.27 4.01 -11.29
C ASP A 48 4.63 4.05 -10.57
N LEU A 49 5.43 5.09 -10.83
CA LEU A 49 6.81 5.19 -10.34
C LEU A 49 6.90 5.11 -8.81
N THR A 50 5.96 5.70 -8.08
CA THR A 50 5.97 5.66 -6.61
C THR A 50 5.60 4.29 -6.08
N PHE A 51 4.68 3.58 -6.75
CA PHE A 51 4.37 2.20 -6.39
C PHE A 51 5.53 1.27 -6.70
N SER A 52 6.17 1.43 -7.87
CA SER A 52 7.35 0.64 -8.23
C SER A 52 8.50 0.84 -7.24
N ALA A 53 8.79 2.09 -6.85
CA ALA A 53 9.77 2.40 -5.81
C ALA A 53 9.43 1.74 -4.45
N TYR A 54 8.15 1.74 -4.05
CA TYR A 54 7.69 1.03 -2.86
C TYR A 54 7.93 -0.49 -2.96
N THR A 55 7.68 -1.10 -4.13
CA THR A 55 7.90 -2.54 -4.29
C THR A 55 9.38 -2.93 -4.27
N GLN A 56 10.28 -2.01 -4.63
CA GLN A 56 11.73 -2.22 -4.54
C GLN A 56 12.27 -1.97 -3.13
N ASP A 57 11.80 -0.91 -2.48
CA ASP A 57 12.13 -0.57 -1.10
C ASP A 57 10.88 -0.11 -0.34
N LYS A 58 10.40 -0.96 0.57
CA LYS A 58 9.23 -0.69 1.40
C LYS A 58 9.42 0.50 2.35
N ASN A 59 10.66 0.92 2.64
CA ASN A 59 10.94 2.09 3.47
C ASN A 59 10.79 3.41 2.73
N SER A 60 10.80 3.40 1.39
CA SER A 60 10.68 4.60 0.56
C SER A 60 9.43 5.42 0.88
N ILE A 61 8.35 4.77 1.31
CA ILE A 61 7.09 5.42 1.70
C ILE A 61 7.22 6.28 2.98
N PHE A 62 8.23 6.02 3.80
CA PHE A 62 8.51 6.74 5.05
C PHE A 62 9.68 7.73 4.93
N ALA A 63 10.28 7.88 3.74
CA ALA A 63 11.47 8.71 3.54
C ALA A 63 11.29 10.17 4.04
N ASN A 64 10.06 10.68 4.01
CA ASN A 64 9.71 12.03 4.44
C ASN A 64 9.04 12.09 5.82
N THR A 65 9.15 11.04 6.65
CA THR A 65 8.46 10.95 7.94
C THR A 65 9.35 10.34 9.02
N SER A 66 9.87 11.19 9.91
CA SER A 66 10.72 10.80 11.04
C SER A 66 9.94 10.38 12.29
N ALA A 67 8.61 10.56 12.30
CA ALA A 67 7.79 10.46 13.53
C ALA A 67 7.11 9.09 13.75
N ILE A 68 7.29 8.11 12.86
CA ILE A 68 6.64 6.80 12.97
C ILE A 68 7.60 5.81 13.64
N THR A 69 7.13 5.16 14.70
CA THR A 69 7.90 4.13 15.42
C THR A 69 8.10 2.87 14.58
N SER A 70 9.05 2.03 14.95
CA SER A 70 9.29 0.73 14.30
C SER A 70 8.04 -0.14 14.26
N GLU A 71 7.30 -0.19 15.37
CA GLU A 71 6.13 -1.07 15.53
C GLU A 71 4.99 -0.63 14.62
N ALA A 72 4.79 0.69 14.47
CA ALA A 72 3.78 1.22 13.57
C ALA A 72 4.13 0.93 12.09
N LYS A 73 5.42 0.95 11.72
CA LYS A 73 5.86 0.56 10.36
C LYS A 73 5.58 -0.92 10.09
N GLU A 74 5.85 -1.78 11.07
CA GLU A 74 5.57 -3.21 10.98
C GLU A 74 4.08 -3.50 10.75
N VAL A 75 3.19 -2.83 11.50
CA VAL A 75 1.73 -2.96 11.31
C VAL A 75 1.31 -2.53 9.91
N ILE A 76 1.84 -1.40 9.42
CA ILE A 76 1.53 -0.89 8.08
C ILE A 76 2.01 -1.88 7.01
N TRP A 77 3.24 -2.39 7.10
CA TRP A 77 3.76 -3.36 6.13
C TRP A 77 3.05 -4.70 6.17
N ALA A 78 2.66 -5.17 7.36
CA ALA A 78 1.88 -6.38 7.52
C ALA A 78 0.48 -6.27 6.88
N SER A 79 -0.03 -5.04 6.77
CA SER A 79 -1.35 -4.74 6.20
C SER A 79 -1.29 -4.44 4.69
N LEU A 80 -0.13 -4.02 4.16
CA LEU A 80 0.15 -3.88 2.72
C LEU A 80 0.78 -5.15 2.11
N LYS A 81 0.11 -6.29 2.27
CA LYS A 81 0.51 -7.51 1.58
C LYS A 81 0.28 -7.36 0.08
N LEU A 82 1.26 -7.78 -0.71
CA LEU A 82 1.18 -7.77 -2.17
C LEU A 82 0.64 -9.11 -2.72
N ASP A 83 0.79 -10.18 -1.95
CA ASP A 83 0.24 -11.50 -2.24
C ASP A 83 -0.79 -11.84 -1.17
N HIS A 84 -2.05 -11.95 -1.57
CA HIS A 84 -3.16 -12.47 -0.77
C HIS A 84 -3.39 -13.95 -1.13
N THR A 85 -2.37 -14.79 -0.93
CA THR A 85 -2.44 -16.25 -1.05
C THR A 85 -2.66 -16.92 0.28
#